data_AF-A0A137S756-F1
#
_entry.id   AF-A0A137S756-F1
#
_cell.length_a   1.000
_cell.length_b   1.000
_cell.length_c   1.000
_cell.angle_alpha   90.00
_cell.angle_beta   90.00
_cell.angle_gamma   90.00
#
_symmetry.space_group_name_H-M   'P 1'
#
loop_
_entity.id
_entity.type
_entity.pdbx_description
1 polymer ?
#
loop_
_entity_poly.entity_id
_entity_poly.type
_entity_poly.pdbx_seq_one_letter_code
_entity_poly.pdbx_strand_id
1 'polypeptide(L)'
;MNRVIDTLVDKLGHELVNVPAELNVLVEMGFSENEAVVLINSVISAEKWLEIRIKRDKLIRDTDYLVQPDYPLSDSLKSEIIVYRQALRDIPQSVGDPDDVVWPQKPNIENA
;
A
#
# COMPACT_ATOMS: atom_id res chain seq x y z
N MET A 1 12.25 -8.32 -9.11
CA MET A 1 11.14 -7.64 -9.80
C MET A 1 11.72 -6.47 -10.55
N ASN A 2 11.41 -6.35 -11.84
CA ASN A 2 11.87 -5.20 -12.63
C ASN A 2 10.93 -4.04 -12.29
N ARG A 3 11.43 -3.06 -11.54
CA ARG A 3 10.67 -1.86 -11.21
C ARG A 3 10.60 -0.95 -12.42
N VAL A 4 9.44 -0.35 -12.64
CA VAL A 4 9.18 0.53 -13.78
C VAL A 4 8.55 1.82 -13.29
N ILE A 5 8.91 2.91 -13.93
CA ILE A 5 8.25 4.21 -13.82
C ILE A 5 7.12 4.19 -14.84
N ASP A 6 5.88 4.28 -14.37
CA ASP A 6 4.69 4.22 -15.21
C ASP A 6 4.70 5.32 -16.27
N THR A 7 5.05 6.55 -15.87
CA THR A 7 5.14 7.72 -16.74
C THR A 7 6.35 8.58 -16.36
N LEU A 8 7.20 8.88 -17.34
CA LEU A 8 8.37 9.74 -17.20
C LEU A 8 8.45 10.72 -18.36
N VAL A 9 8.65 12.01 -18.08
CA VAL A 9 8.95 13.00 -19.12
C VAL A 9 10.46 13.15 -19.23
N ASP A 10 11.02 12.90 -20.41
CA ASP A 10 12.45 13.02 -20.66
C ASP A 10 12.91 14.50 -20.73
N LYS A 11 14.22 14.72 -20.85
CA LYS A 11 14.79 16.09 -20.96
C LYS A 11 14.45 16.79 -22.28
N LEU A 12 13.93 16.06 -23.27
CA LEU A 12 13.47 16.59 -24.56
C LEU A 12 11.96 16.92 -24.54
N GLY A 13 11.26 16.60 -23.44
CA GLY A 13 9.83 16.82 -23.26
C GLY A 13 8.94 15.69 -23.78
N HIS A 14 9.49 14.54 -24.15
CA HIS A 14 8.70 13.38 -24.56
C HIS A 14 8.21 12.60 -23.34
N GLU A 15 6.94 12.19 -23.40
CA GLU A 15 6.36 11.28 -22.42
C GLU A 15 6.74 9.84 -22.77
N LEU A 16 7.37 9.17 -21.81
CA LEU A 16 7.77 7.78 -21.88
C LEU A 16 6.95 6.99 -20.87
N VAL A 17 6.52 5.80 -21.28
CA VAL A 17 5.68 4.92 -20.48
C VAL A 17 6.45 3.64 -20.17
N ASN A 18 6.29 3.11 -18.96
CA ASN A 18 6.89 1.83 -18.54
C ASN A 18 8.44 1.84 -18.65
N VAL A 19 9.07 2.91 -18.17
CA VAL A 19 10.54 3.07 -18.21
C VAL A 19 11.17 2.27 -17.07
N PRO A 20 12.25 1.50 -17.28
CA PRO A 20 12.94 0.83 -16.19
C PRO A 20 13.40 1.82 -15.12
N ALA A 21 13.05 1.58 -13.85
CA ALA A 21 13.47 2.38 -12.71
C ALA A 21 14.90 1.99 -12.29
N GLU A 22 15.86 2.15 -13.21
CA GLU A 22 17.26 1.81 -13.03
C GLU A 22 18.15 3.05 -13.19
N LEU A 23 19.17 3.19 -12.33
CA LEU A 23 20.00 4.38 -12.27
C LEU A 23 20.78 4.61 -13.58
N ASN A 24 21.39 3.56 -14.13
CA ASN A 24 22.09 3.58 -15.41
C ASN A 24 21.18 4.07 -16.55
N VAL A 25 19.97 3.53 -16.67
CA VAL A 25 19.01 3.89 -17.73
C VAL A 25 18.65 5.37 -17.62
N LEU A 26 18.33 5.87 -16.42
CA LEU A 26 17.96 7.27 -16.22
C LEU A 26 19.15 8.21 -16.47
N VAL A 27 20.36 7.83 -16.07
CA VAL A 27 21.56 8.63 -16.34
C VAL A 27 21.88 8.67 -17.84
N GLU A 28 21.72 7.55 -18.56
CA GLU A 28 21.85 7.50 -20.02
C GLU A 28 20.81 8.37 -20.74
N MET A 29 19.61 8.49 -20.17
CA MET A 29 18.55 9.40 -20.63
C MET A 29 18.80 10.89 -20.31
N GLY A 30 19.91 11.21 -19.64
CA GLY A 30 20.32 12.58 -19.34
C GLY A 30 19.81 13.14 -18.01
N PHE A 31 19.29 12.29 -17.11
CA PHE A 31 19.02 12.68 -15.73
C PHE A 31 20.30 12.68 -14.90
N SER A 32 20.38 13.58 -13.92
CA SER A 32 21.43 13.50 -12.91
C SER A 32 21.20 12.32 -11.96
N GLU A 33 22.26 11.82 -11.32
CA GLU A 33 22.15 10.73 -10.34
C GLU A 33 21.14 11.05 -9.22
N ASN A 34 21.13 12.29 -8.73
CA ASN A 34 20.21 12.72 -7.68
C ASN A 34 18.74 12.66 -8.14
N GLU A 35 18.44 13.12 -9.36
CA GLU A 35 17.09 13.06 -9.93
C GLU A 35 16.66 11.60 -10.14
N ALA A 36 17.56 10.77 -10.68
CA ALA A 36 17.30 9.36 -10.90
C ALA A 36 16.99 8.63 -9.58
N VAL A 37 17.75 8.89 -8.52
CA VAL A 37 17.48 8.32 -7.19
C VAL A 37 16.11 8.73 -6.65
N VAL A 38 15.71 9.99 -6.83
CA VAL A 38 14.37 10.46 -6.41
C VAL A 38 13.26 9.74 -7.16
N LEU A 39 13.39 9.56 -8.48
CA LEU A 39 12.44 8.81 -9.29
C LEU A 39 12.36 7.34 -8.88
N ILE A 40 13.49 6.70 -8.61
CA ILE A 40 13.52 5.31 -8.16
C ILE A 40 12.86 5.17 -6.78
N ASN A 41 13.14 6.08 -5.85
CA ASN A 41 12.55 6.07 -4.52
C ASN A 41 11.03 6.28 -4.55
N SER A 42 10.52 7.10 -5.47
CA SER A 42 9.06 7.28 -5.62
C SER A 42 8.38 5.99 -6.10
N VAL A 43 9.00 5.26 -7.04
CA VAL A 43 8.51 3.94 -7.48
C VAL A 43 8.54 2.93 -6.32
N ILE A 44 9.63 2.90 -5.54
CA ILE A 44 9.73 2.02 -4.37
C ILE A 44 8.63 2.35 -3.35
N SER A 45 8.40 3.62 -3.07
CA SER A 45 7.33 4.06 -2.15
C SER A 45 5.94 3.64 -2.67
N ALA A 46 5.68 3.82 -3.97
CA ALA A 46 4.42 3.41 -4.59
C ALA A 46 4.20 1.89 -4.52
N GLU A 47 5.25 1.09 -4.72
CA GLU A 47 5.24 -0.37 -4.58
C GLU A 47 4.89 -0.78 -3.14
N LYS A 48 5.55 -0.20 -2.13
CA LYS A 48 5.24 -0.46 -0.72
C LYS A 48 3.79 -0.12 -0.39
N TRP A 49 3.28 1.01 -0.87
CA TRP A 49 1.88 1.37 -0.69
C TRP A 49 0.91 0.39 -1.35
N LEU A 50 1.28 -0.18 -2.50
CA LEU A 50 0.50 -1.22 -3.14
C LEU A 50 0.45 -2.48 -2.26
N GLU A 51 1.59 -2.92 -1.72
CA GLU A 51 1.64 -4.06 -0.79
C GLU A 51 0.78 -3.83 0.45
N ILE A 52 0.83 -2.62 1.02
CA ILE A 52 -0.01 -2.22 2.16
C ILE A 52 -1.49 -2.33 1.79
N ARG A 53 -1.91 -1.80 0.63
CA ARG A 53 -3.31 -1.91 0.17
C ARG A 53 -3.74 -3.37 -0.01
N ILE A 54 -2.88 -4.21 -0.60
CA ILE A 54 -3.15 -5.64 -0.77
C ILE A 54 -3.34 -6.32 0.61
N LYS A 55 -2.45 -6.03 1.56
CA LYS A 55 -2.53 -6.57 2.92
C LYS A 55 -3.80 -6.12 3.63
N ARG A 56 -4.16 -4.84 3.53
CA ARG A 56 -5.42 -4.30 4.06
C ARG A 56 -6.62 -5.04 3.49
N ASP A 57 -6.69 -5.16 2.16
CA ASP A 57 -7.82 -5.79 1.48
C ASP A 57 -7.96 -7.26 1.89
N LYS A 58 -6.83 -7.96 2.07
CA LYS A 58 -6.79 -9.30 2.65
C LYS A 58 -7.37 -9.34 4.07
N LEU A 59 -6.92 -8.47 4.97
CA LEU A 59 -7.40 -8.46 6.37
C LEU A 59 -8.89 -8.10 6.50
N ILE A 60 -9.38 -7.20 5.65
CA ILE A 60 -10.82 -6.87 5.56
C ILE A 60 -11.59 -8.10 5.05
N ARG A 61 -11.10 -8.76 4.00
CA ARG A 61 -11.73 -9.97 3.46
C ARG A 61 -11.78 -11.10 4.49
N ASP A 62 -10.69 -11.32 5.23
CA ASP A 62 -10.59 -12.37 6.25
C ASP A 62 -11.52 -12.15 7.45
N THR A 63 -12.12 -10.96 7.59
CA THR A 63 -13.05 -10.61 8.66
C THR A 63 -14.45 -10.25 8.15
N ASP A 64 -14.72 -10.43 6.85
CA ASP A 64 -15.96 -9.98 6.23
C ASP A 64 -17.20 -10.76 6.68
N TYR A 65 -17.03 -12.07 6.88
CA TYR A 65 -18.10 -12.93 7.37
C TYR A 65 -18.52 -12.62 8.82
N LEU A 66 -17.62 -12.04 9.63
CA LEU A 66 -17.87 -11.75 11.05
C LEU A 66 -18.85 -10.59 11.27
N VAL A 67 -18.99 -9.70 10.28
CA VAL A 67 -19.90 -8.54 10.36
C VAL A 67 -21.30 -8.85 9.82
N GLN A 68 -21.50 -10.04 9.24
CA GLN A 68 -22.81 -10.45 8.72
C GLN A 68 -23.85 -10.53 9.85
N PRO A 69 -25.12 -10.13 9.60
CA PRO A 69 -26.20 -10.25 10.58
C PRO A 69 -26.43 -11.68 11.06
N ASP A 70 -26.22 -12.66 10.18
CA ASP A 70 -26.52 -14.08 10.44
C ASP A 70 -25.37 -14.83 11.16
N TYR A 71 -24.22 -14.19 11.35
CA TYR A 71 -23.08 -14.85 12.00
C TYR A 71 -23.24 -14.81 13.53
N PRO A 72 -23.19 -15.96 14.24
CA PRO A 72 -23.45 -16.04 15.67
C PRO A 72 -22.24 -15.52 16.46
N LEU A 73 -22.16 -14.20 16.59
CA LEU A 73 -21.13 -13.49 17.32
C LEU A 73 -21.79 -12.56 18.35
N SER A 74 -21.20 -12.46 19.53
CA SER A 74 -21.69 -11.51 20.54
C SER A 74 -21.60 -10.07 20.04
N ASP A 75 -22.52 -9.21 20.48
CA ASP A 75 -22.52 -7.79 20.09
C ASP A 75 -21.20 -7.07 20.47
N SER A 76 -20.57 -7.50 21.57
CA SER A 76 -19.25 -6.99 22.00
C SER A 76 -18.17 -7.30 20.96
N LEU A 77 -18.03 -8.57 20.57
CA LEU A 77 -17.04 -8.98 19.58
C LEU A 77 -17.32 -8.38 18.20
N LYS A 78 -18.61 -8.24 17.83
CA LYS A 78 -19.00 -7.57 16.59
C LYS A 78 -18.57 -6.10 16.58
N SER A 79 -18.71 -5.41 17.70
CA SER A 79 -18.25 -4.02 17.86
C SER A 79 -16.73 -3.91 17.73
N GLU A 80 -15.97 -4.83 18.35
CA GLU A 80 -14.51 -4.89 18.22
C GLU A 80 -14.05 -5.11 16.77
N ILE A 81 -14.72 -6.01 16.03
CA ILE A 81 -14.42 -6.24 14.61
C ILE A 81 -14.75 -5.02 13.74
N ILE A 82 -15.81 -4.28 14.05
CA ILE A 82 -16.13 -3.03 13.34
C ILE A 82 -15.03 -2.00 13.55
N VAL A 83 -14.57 -1.81 14.80
CA VAL A 83 -13.46 -0.90 15.13
C VAL A 83 -12.17 -1.33 14.43
N TYR A 84 -11.85 -2.62 14.48
CA TYR A 84 -10.69 -3.20 13.78
C TYR A 84 -10.73 -2.92 12.26
N ARG A 85 -11.88 -3.15 11.62
CA ARG A 85 -12.05 -2.90 10.18
C ARG A 85 -11.97 -1.41 9.85
N GLN A 86 -12.43 -0.53 10.73
CA GLN A 86 -12.28 0.90 10.53
C GLN A 86 -10.80 1.31 10.59
N ALA A 87 -10.07 0.85 11.61
CA ALA A 87 -8.63 1.11 11.74
C ALA A 87 -7.83 0.59 10.51
N LEU A 88 -8.23 -0.54 9.93
CA LEU A 88 -7.63 -1.03 8.68
C LEU A 88 -7.92 -0.11 7.49
N ARG A 89 -9.13 0.45 7.38
CA ARG A 89 -9.50 1.35 6.27
C ARG A 89 -8.85 2.73 6.38
N ASP A 90 -8.55 3.16 7.59
CA ASP A 90 -7.84 4.41 7.83
C ASP A 90 -6.40 4.36 7.30
N ILE A 91 -5.82 3.16 7.14
CA ILE A 91 -4.58 2.93 6.38
C ILE A 91 -4.93 2.91 4.88
N PRO A 92 -4.32 3.75 4.01
CA PRO A 92 -3.09 4.54 4.18
C PRO A 92 -3.29 6.03 4.52
N GLN A 93 -4.52 6.52 4.63
CA GLN A 93 -4.84 7.95 4.80
C GLN A 93 -4.27 8.55 6.11
N SER A 94 -4.07 7.72 7.13
CA SER A 94 -3.57 8.11 8.44
C SER A 94 -2.04 8.11 8.57
N VAL A 95 -1.29 7.65 7.55
CA VAL A 95 0.17 7.45 7.64
C VAL A 95 0.88 8.12 6.48
N GLY A 96 1.92 8.92 6.79
CA GLY A 96 2.71 9.64 5.77
C GLY A 96 3.79 8.80 5.09
N ASP A 97 4.30 7.77 5.78
CA ASP A 97 5.37 6.88 5.28
C ASP A 97 4.91 5.42 5.29
N PRO A 98 5.06 4.67 4.18
CA PRO A 98 4.73 3.24 4.15
C PRO A 98 5.51 2.40 5.16
N ASP A 99 6.72 2.80 5.57
CA ASP A 99 7.53 2.07 6.54
C ASP A 99 7.03 2.23 7.99
N ASP A 100 6.22 3.27 8.26
CA ASP A 100 5.66 3.56 9.58
C ASP A 100 4.28 2.93 9.81
N VAL A 101 3.79 2.09 8.89
CA VAL A 101 2.45 1.50 8.99
C VAL A 101 2.37 0.49 10.13
N VAL A 102 1.66 0.87 11.19
CA VAL A 102 1.30 -0.01 12.30
C VAL A 102 -0.05 -0.67 12.04
N TRP A 103 -0.08 -2.00 12.04
CA TRP A 103 -1.30 -2.77 11.82
C TRP A 103 -2.07 -2.98 13.13
N PRO A 104 -3.40 -2.78 13.14
CA PRO A 104 -4.21 -3.07 14.32
C PRO A 104 -4.15 -4.57 14.66
N GLN A 105 -4.24 -4.89 15.96
CA GLN A 105 -4.29 -6.27 16.43
C GLN A 105 -5.67 -6.87 16.12
N LYS A 106 -5.69 -8.09 15.56
CA LYS A 106 -6.94 -8.79 15.26
C LYS A 106 -7.63 -9.19 16.58
N PRO A 107 -8.93 -8.89 16.77
CA PRO A 107 -9.68 -9.34 17.94
C PRO A 107 -9.66 -10.86 18.08
N ASN A 108 -9.60 -11.36 19.32
CA ASN A 108 -9.64 -12.80 19.59
C ASN A 108 -11.08 -13.29 19.54
N ILE A 109 -11.37 -14.10 18.52
CA ILE A 109 -12.70 -14.66 18.23
C ILE A 109 -12.91 -16.04 18.89
N GLU A 110 -11.92 -16.59 19.58
CA GLU A 110 -11.99 -17.93 20.19
C GLU A 110 -12.84 -18.00 21.46
N ASN A 111 -13.18 -16.85 22.06
CA ASN A 111 -14.05 -16.75 23.23
C ASN A 111 -15.48 -16.30 22.85
N ALA A 112 -16.01 -16.80 21.73
CA ALA A 112 -17.39 -16.58 21.30
C ALA A 112 -18.37 -17.46 22.11
#